data_AF-A0A3D5MSX1-F1
#
_entry.id   AF-A0A3D5MSX1-F1
#
_cell.length_a   1.000
_cell.length_b   1.000
_cell.length_c   1.000
_cell.angle_alpha   90.00
_cell.angle_beta   90.00
_cell.angle_gamma   90.00
#
_symmetry.space_group_name_H-M   'P 1'
#
loop_
_entity.id
_entity.type
_entity.pdbx_description
1 polymer ?
#
loop_
_entity_poly.entity_id
_entity_poly.type
_entity_poly.pdbx_seq_one_letter_code
_entity_poly.pdbx_strand_id
1 'polypeptide(L)'
;MGEFMTDMVEKKIRLFCKKGKMDVKNLRITKSDKGYIASDRRMSMIFDEEGKPISLPLNKSYGNMGNKMGKWMSVVYIAVIVGGVLFVAVGIMINKFMH
;
A
#
# COMPACT_ATOMS: atom_id res chain seq x y z
N MET A 1 -10.95 -11.15 31.06
CA MET A 1 -11.99 -11.58 30.08
C MET A 1 -11.70 -11.13 28.64
N GLY A 2 -10.57 -10.46 28.34
CA GLY A 2 -10.27 -9.95 26.99
C GLY A 2 -9.58 -10.94 26.05
N GLU A 3 -8.76 -11.87 26.57
CA GLU A 3 -7.96 -12.78 25.71
C GLU A 3 -8.80 -13.81 24.96
N PHE A 4 -9.86 -14.33 25.57
CA PHE A 4 -10.74 -15.36 25.00
C PHE A 4 -11.50 -14.93 23.74
N MET A 5 -11.92 -13.67 23.64
CA MET A 5 -12.61 -13.17 22.43
C MET A 5 -11.66 -13.07 21.24
N THR A 6 -10.42 -12.66 21.48
CA THR A 6 -9.37 -12.56 20.45
C THR A 6 -9.07 -13.91 19.79
N ASP A 7 -9.00 -14.99 20.58
CA ASP A 7 -8.69 -16.34 20.07
C ASP A 7 -9.80 -16.89 19.16
N MET A 8 -11.07 -16.62 19.49
CA MET A 8 -12.21 -17.00 18.65
C MET A 8 -12.24 -16.24 17.33
N VAL A 9 -11.99 -14.93 17.36
CA VAL A 9 -11.96 -14.10 16.16
C VAL A 9 -10.79 -14.52 15.26
N GLU A 10 -9.62 -14.80 15.84
CA GLU A 10 -8.46 -15.26 15.08
C GLU A 10 -8.72 -16.63 14.41
N LYS A 11 -9.31 -17.59 15.12
CA LYS A 11 -9.72 -18.89 14.54
C LYS A 11 -10.69 -18.72 13.37
N LYS A 12 -11.67 -17.82 13.52
CA LYS A 12 -12.68 -17.53 12.49
C LYS A 12 -12.02 -16.94 11.24
N ILE A 13 -11.09 -16.00 11.42
CA ILE A 13 -10.30 -15.41 10.33
C ILE A 13 -9.46 -16.50 9.63
N ARG A 14 -8.74 -17.34 10.37
CA ARG A 14 -7.94 -18.45 9.80
C ARG A 14 -8.79 -19.43 9.00
N LEU A 15 -9.98 -19.79 9.49
CA LEU A 15 -10.94 -20.63 8.78
C LEU A 15 -11.40 -19.99 7.47
N PHE A 16 -11.69 -18.68 7.50
CA PHE A 16 -12.11 -17.94 6.32
C PHE A 16 -10.99 -17.85 5.28
N CYS A 17 -9.76 -17.54 5.71
CA CYS A 17 -8.58 -17.54 4.86
C CYS A 17 -8.31 -18.93 4.25
N LYS A 18 -8.45 -20.01 5.04
CA LYS A 18 -8.33 -21.39 4.55
C LYS A 18 -9.35 -21.69 3.44
N LYS A 19 -10.60 -21.25 3.62
CA LYS A 19 -11.67 -21.39 2.61
C LYS A 19 -11.38 -20.57 1.35
N GLY A 20 -10.75 -19.40 1.51
CA GLY A 20 -10.32 -18.51 0.43
C GLY A 20 -9.04 -18.93 -0.31
N LYS A 21 -8.52 -20.15 -0.10
CA LYS A 21 -7.24 -20.64 -0.66
C LYS A 21 -6.01 -19.77 -0.31
N MET A 22 -6.04 -19.01 0.80
CA MET A 22 -4.85 -18.35 1.33
C MET A 22 -3.91 -19.36 1.98
N ASP A 23 -2.60 -19.09 1.94
CA ASP A 23 -1.63 -19.92 2.64
C ASP A 23 -1.67 -19.63 4.15
N VAL A 24 -2.34 -20.52 4.87
CA VAL A 24 -2.51 -20.44 6.32
C VAL A 24 -1.17 -20.57 7.07
N LYS A 25 -0.13 -21.18 6.46
CA LYS A 25 1.18 -21.34 7.10
C LYS A 25 1.97 -20.03 7.18
N ASN A 26 1.74 -19.13 6.23
CA ASN A 26 2.40 -17.82 6.17
C ASN A 26 1.45 -16.65 6.55
N LEU A 27 0.26 -16.98 7.04
CA LEU A 27 -0.76 -16.01 7.41
C LEU A 27 -0.34 -15.24 8.67
N ARG A 28 -0.13 -13.93 8.52
CA ARG A 28 0.07 -12.99 9.63
C ARG A 28 -1.23 -12.23 9.88
N ILE A 29 -1.76 -12.35 11.09
CA ILE A 29 -2.92 -11.59 11.54
C ILE A 29 -2.42 -10.48 12.47
N THR A 30 -2.74 -9.24 12.15
CA THR A 30 -2.35 -8.07 12.94
C THR A 30 -3.59 -7.27 13.30
N LYS A 31 -3.72 -6.90 14.57
CA LYS A 31 -4.82 -6.04 15.03
C LYS A 31 -4.58 -4.60 14.57
N SER A 32 -5.63 -3.93 14.13
CA SER A 32 -5.64 -2.52 13.71
C SER A 32 -6.82 -1.81 14.35
N ASP A 33 -6.85 -0.48 14.37
CA ASP A 33 -7.92 0.31 15.01
C ASP A 33 -9.31 0.09 14.40
N LYS A 34 -9.37 -0.52 13.21
CA LYS A 34 -10.60 -0.85 12.48
C LYS A 34 -10.93 -2.35 12.46
N GLY A 35 -10.23 -3.17 13.24
CA GLY A 35 -10.41 -4.63 13.28
C GLY A 35 -9.13 -5.42 13.13
N TYR A 36 -9.10 -6.36 12.19
CA TYR A 36 -8.00 -7.32 11.99
C TYR A 36 -7.55 -7.37 10.53
N ILE A 37 -6.24 -7.37 10.31
CA ILE A 37 -5.65 -7.48 8.98
C ILE A 37 -4.99 -8.84 8.88
N ALA A 38 -5.49 -9.71 8.00
CA ALA A 38 -4.83 -10.98 7.66
C ALA A 38 -4.05 -10.82 6.37
N SER A 39 -2.75 -11.11 6.41
CA SER A 39 -1.85 -10.97 5.28
C SER A 39 -1.03 -12.22 5.06
N ASP A 40 -0.99 -12.67 3.82
CA ASP A 40 -0.15 -13.75 3.32
C ASP A 40 0.88 -13.18 2.31
N ARG A 41 1.80 -14.01 1.82
CA ARG A 41 2.81 -13.63 0.81
C ARG A 41 2.20 -13.05 -0.46
N ARG A 42 1.00 -13.49 -0.85
CA ARG A 42 0.35 -13.08 -2.10
C ARG A 42 -0.78 -12.09 -1.92
N MET A 43 -1.48 -12.11 -0.79
CA MET A 43 -2.75 -11.42 -0.65
C MET A 43 -2.97 -10.95 0.78
N SER A 44 -3.65 -9.82 0.95
CA SER A 44 -4.06 -9.27 2.24
C SER A 44 -5.56 -9.00 2.24
N MET A 45 -6.20 -9.22 3.39
CA MET A 45 -7.63 -9.06 3.58
C MET A 45 -7.90 -8.44 4.95
N ILE A 46 -8.89 -7.55 4.99
CA ILE A 46 -9.28 -6.82 6.19
C ILE A 46 -10.57 -7.41 6.72
N PHE A 47 -10.59 -7.62 8.02
CA PHE A 47 -11.71 -8.13 8.79
C PHE A 47 -12.11 -7.09 9.83
N ASP A 48 -13.41 -7.03 10.10
CA ASP A 48 -13.97 -6.25 11.21
C ASP A 48 -13.59 -6.88 12.57
N GLU A 49 -13.92 -6.19 13.66
CA GLU A 49 -13.72 -6.67 15.04
C GLU A 49 -14.43 -8.02 15.32
N GLU A 50 -15.52 -8.31 14.60
CA GLU A 50 -16.26 -9.58 14.68
C GLU A 50 -15.68 -10.71 13.81
N GLY A 51 -14.57 -10.45 13.10
CA GLY A 51 -13.94 -11.39 12.17
C GLY A 51 -14.71 -11.58 10.87
N LYS A 52 -15.55 -10.61 10.47
CA LYS A 52 -16.23 -10.58 9.16
C LYS A 52 -15.35 -9.89 8.12
N PRO A 53 -15.23 -10.40 6.89
CA PRO A 53 -14.47 -9.73 5.84
C PRO A 53 -15.15 -8.42 5.45
N ILE A 54 -14.43 -7.31 5.55
CA ILE A 54 -14.91 -5.97 5.15
C ILE A 54 -14.24 -5.48 3.87
N SER A 55 -13.18 -6.16 3.42
CA SER A 55 -12.50 -5.84 2.17
C SER A 55 -12.39 -7.04 1.25
N LEU A 56 -12.32 -6.77 -0.05
CA LEU A 56 -11.89 -7.75 -1.05
C LEU A 56 -10.41 -8.12 -0.82
N PRO A 57 -9.99 -9.33 -1.23
CA PRO A 57 -8.60 -9.74 -1.16
C PRO A 57 -7.74 -8.86 -2.08
N LEU A 58 -6.82 -8.11 -1.48
CA LEU A 58 -5.87 -7.27 -2.20
C LEU A 58 -4.62 -8.08 -2.49
N ASN A 59 -4.24 -8.19 -3.77
CA ASN A 59 -2.97 -8.80 -4.13
C ASN A 59 -1.83 -7.86 -3.71
N LYS A 60 -0.82 -8.39 -3.02
CA LYS A 60 0.35 -7.65 -2.54
C LYS A 60 1.13 -6.99 -3.68
N SER A 61 1.08 -7.57 -4.88
CA SER A 61 1.66 -7.00 -6.10
C SER A 61 1.01 -5.66 -6.49
N TYR A 62 -0.31 -5.53 -6.28
CA TYR A 62 -1.09 -4.36 -6.69
C TYR A 62 -0.72 -3.11 -5.86
N GLY A 63 -0.56 -3.27 -4.54
CA GLY A 63 -0.10 -2.19 -3.67
C GLY A 63 1.32 -1.73 -3.98
N ASN A 64 2.19 -2.66 -4.39
CA ASN A 64 3.57 -2.34 -4.72
C ASN A 64 3.69 -1.64 -6.08
N MET A 65 2.81 -1.97 -7.04
CA MET A 65 2.73 -1.30 -8.34
C MET A 65 2.34 0.17 -8.21
N GLY A 66 1.32 0.49 -7.40
CA GLY A 66 0.91 1.88 -7.14
C GLY A 66 2.03 2.73 -6.53
N ASN A 67 2.75 2.18 -5.54
CA ASN A 67 3.88 2.88 -4.91
C ASN A 67 5.08 3.07 -5.83
N LYS A 68 5.36 2.10 -6.71
CA LYS A 68 6.47 2.23 -7.66
C LYS A 68 6.14 3.29 -8.72
N MET A 69 4.92 3.28 -9.25
CA MET A 69 4.49 4.22 -10.30
C MET A 69 4.44 5.67 -9.79
N GLY A 70 3.97 5.89 -8.55
CA GLY A 70 3.99 7.22 -7.93
C GLY A 70 5.39 7.80 -7.73
N LYS A 71 6.38 6.96 -7.38
CA LYS A 71 7.78 7.40 -7.25
C LYS A 71 8.39 7.85 -8.59
N TRP A 72 8.12 7.13 -9.67
CA TRP A 72 8.61 7.50 -11.00
C TRP A 72 7.99 8.81 -11.50
N MET A 73 6.69 9.00 -11.29
CA MET A 73 5.99 10.22 -11.72
C MET A 73 6.49 11.47 -10.99
N SER A 74 6.82 11.34 -9.70
CA SER A 74 7.40 12.42 -8.90
C SER A 74 8.79 12.85 -9.41
N VAL A 75 9.64 11.88 -9.75
CA VAL A 75 11.00 12.17 -10.29
C VAL A 75 10.92 12.91 -11.63
N VAL A 76 10.02 12.48 -12.52
CA VAL A 76 9.83 13.14 -13.83
C VAL A 76 9.35 14.58 -13.66
N TYR A 77 8.41 14.82 -12.74
CA TYR A 77 7.91 16.17 -12.47
C TYR A 77 9.01 17.12 -11.97
N ILE A 78 9.86 16.65 -11.06
CA ILE A 78 11.00 17.42 -10.55
C ILE A 78 12.00 17.72 -11.69
N ALA A 79 12.31 16.74 -12.54
CA ALA A 79 13.23 16.92 -13.65
C ALA A 79 12.74 17.97 -14.66
N VAL A 80 11.44 18.00 -14.96
CA VAL A 80 10.84 18.99 -15.86
C VAL A 80 10.90 20.39 -15.27
N ILE A 81 10.60 20.55 -13.98
CA ILE A 81 10.68 21.87 -13.30
C ILE A 81 12.12 22.37 -13.31
N VAL A 82 13.08 21.53 -12.90
CA VAL A 82 14.51 21.92 -12.85
C VAL A 82 15.03 22.26 -14.25
N GLY A 83 14.67 21.46 -15.27
CA GLY A 83 15.03 21.74 -16.66
C GLY A 83 14.44 23.05 -17.17
N GLY A 84 13.17 23.33 -16.88
CA GLY A 84 12.51 24.58 -17.26
C GLY A 84 13.15 25.81 -16.59
N VAL A 85 13.45 25.74 -15.30
CA VAL A 85 14.11 26.84 -14.56
C VAL A 85 15.51 27.11 -15.12
N LEU A 86 16.29 26.07 -15.41
CA LEU A 86 17.61 26.23 -16.03
C LEU A 86 17.51 26.85 -17.43
N PHE A 87 16.56 26.40 -18.24
CA PHE A 87 16.36 26.93 -19.59
C PHE A 87 15.98 28.42 -19.57
N VAL A 88 15.09 28.82 -18.67
CA VAL A 88 14.71 30.22 -18.48
C VAL A 88 15.88 31.05 -17.95
N ALA A 89 16.63 30.55 -16.96
CA ALA A 89 17.79 31.25 -16.42
C ALA A 89 18.90 31.47 -17.46
N VAL A 90 19.19 30.46 -18.28
CA VAL A 90 20.14 30.56 -19.39
C VAL A 90 19.63 31.52 -20.47
N GLY A 91 18.35 31.44 -20.84
CA GLY A 91 17.74 32.36 -21.80
C GLY A 91 17.81 33.82 -21.34
N ILE A 92 17.54 34.10 -20.07
CA ILE A 92 17.65 35.45 -19.48
C ILE A 92 19.11 35.92 -19.49
N MET A 93 20.07 35.06 -19.13
CA MET A 93 21.49 35.43 -19.15
C MET A 93 21.97 35.76 -20.57
N ILE A 94 21.62 34.93 -21.57
CA ILE A 94 22.00 35.18 -22.97
C ILE A 94 21.36 36.47 -23.48
N ASN A 95 20.06 36.69 -23.20
CA ASN A 95 19.36 37.91 -23.61
C ASN A 95 19.97 39.17 -22.99
N LYS A 96 20.44 39.08 -21.74
CA LYS A 96 21.10 40.19 -21.03
C LYS A 96 22.56 40.41 -21.45
N PHE A 97 23.17 39.45 -22.15
CA PHE A 97 24.54 39.56 -22.66
C PHE A 97 24.59 40.06 -24.11
N MET A 98 23.51 39.85 -24.88
CA MET A 98 23.37 40.31 -26.27
C MET A 98 22.81 41.75 -26.39
N HIS A 99 22.41 42.37 -25.29
CA HIS A 99 21.77 43.68 -25.24
C HIS A 99 22.48 44.59 -24.21
#